data_AF-A0A5N8UTA3-F1
#
_entry.id   AF-A0A5N8UTA3-F1
#
_cell.length_a   1.000
_cell.length_b   1.000
_cell.length_c   1.000
_cell.angle_alpha   90.00
_cell.angle_beta   90.00
_cell.angle_gamma   90.00
#
_symmetry.space_group_name_H-M   'P 1'
#
loop_
_entity.id
_entity.type
_entity.pdbx_description
1 polymer ?
#
loop_
_entity_poly.entity_id
_entity_poly.type
_entity_poly.pdbx_seq_one_letter_code
_entity_poly.pdbx_strand_id
1 'polypeptide(L)' 'MNALVEFEAGRLVDLFGQGDTLNIFMFMDMMNMPIDVQDRLFSEISALKYIDKAKVEHIIESHGQSTIHERLNY' A
#
# COMPACT_ATOMS: atom_id res chain seq x y z
N MET A 1 -5.49 -15.19 2.94
CA MET A 1 -5.72 -13.76 2.71
C MET A 1 -5.72 -13.10 4.08
N ASN A 2 -4.83 -12.15 4.32
CA ASN A 2 -4.74 -11.48 5.62
C ASN A 2 -5.87 -10.45 5.71
N ALA A 3 -6.78 -10.60 6.67
CA ALA A 3 -7.90 -9.66 6.88
C ALA A 3 -7.43 -8.21 7.10
N LEU A 4 -6.21 -8.03 7.60
CA LEU A 4 -5.56 -6.73 7.73
C LEU A 4 -5.27 -6.09 6.37
N VAL A 5 -4.70 -6.86 5.42
CA VAL A 5 -4.34 -6.37 4.09
C VAL A 5 -5.57 -5.98 3.28
N GLU A 6 -6.67 -6.73 3.41
CA GLU A 6 -7.93 -6.39 2.74
C GLU A 6 -8.50 -5.04 3.22
N PHE A 7 -8.35 -4.73 4.51
CA PHE A 7 -8.77 -3.46 5.09
C PHE A 7 -7.84 -2.31 4.64
N GLU A 8 -6.52 -2.54 4.67
CA GLU A 8 -5.51 -1.58 4.24
C GLU A 8 -5.68 -1.21 2.76
N ALA A 9 -5.88 -2.21 1.91
CA ALA A 9 -6.12 -2.00 0.50
C ALA A 9 -7.44 -1.27 0.22
N GLY A 10 -8.52 -1.65 0.92
CA GLY A 10 -9.81 -0.98 0.78
C GLY A 10 -9.71 0.51 1.12
N ARG A 11 -8.99 0.84 2.19
CA ARG A 11 -8.79 2.23 2.62
C ARG A 11 -7.87 3.00 1.69
N LEU A 12 -6.80 2.38 1.19
CA LEU A 12 -5.94 3.01 0.18
C LEU A 12 -6.73 3.31 -1.09
N VAL A 13 -7.51 2.37 -1.62
CA VAL A 13 -8.36 2.60 -2.81
C VAL A 13 -9.30 3.78 -2.63
N ASP A 14 -9.94 3.91 -1.47
CA ASP A 14 -10.83 5.03 -1.16
C ASP A 14 -10.08 6.37 -1.14
N LEU A 15 -8.93 6.43 -0.47
CA LEU A 15 -8.08 7.62 -0.42
C LEU A 15 -7.53 8.03 -1.80
N PHE A 16 -7.14 7.04 -2.61
CA PHE A 16 -6.74 7.24 -3.99
C PHE A 16 -7.90 7.71 -4.87
N GLY A 17 -9.12 7.22 -4.64
CA GLY A 17 -10.34 7.66 -5.32
C GLY A 17 -10.71 9.11 -4.97
N GLN A 18 -10.39 9.56 -3.76
CA GLN A 18 -10.58 10.94 -3.32
C GLN A 18 -9.47 11.89 -3.82
N GLY A 19 -8.35 11.33 -4.32
CA GLY A 19 -7.20 12.11 -4.79
C GLY A 19 -6.43 12.80 -3.66
N ASP A 20 -6.60 12.35 -2.41
CA ASP A 20 -5.99 12.97 -1.24
C ASP A 20 -4.62 12.36 -0.92
N THR A 21 -3.59 12.89 -1.59
CA THR A 21 -2.21 12.42 -1.44
C THR A 21 -1.70 12.51 0.00
N LEU A 22 -2.08 13.55 0.75
CA LEU A 22 -1.63 13.72 2.13
C LEU A 22 -2.18 12.60 3.02
N ASN A 23 -3.48 12.33 2.92
CA ASN A 23 -4.10 11.25 3.69
C ASN A 23 -3.56 9.87 3.31
N ILE A 24 -3.18 9.65 2.04
CA ILE A 24 -2.52 8.41 1.60
C ILE A 24 -1.20 8.21 2.35
N PHE A 25 -0.31 9.20 2.37
CA PHE A 25 0.97 9.09 3.08
C PHE A 25 0.79 8.99 4.60
N MET A 26 -0.13 9.74 5.19
CA MET A 26 -0.44 9.62 6.62
C MET A 26 -0.96 8.23 7.00
N PHE A 27 -1.77 7.61 6.13
CA PHE A 27 -2.26 6.26 6.35
C PHE A 27 -1.12 5.23 6.25
N MET A 28 -0.21 5.36 5.29
CA MET A 28 0.94 4.49 5.16
C MET A 28 1.94 4.64 6.31
N ASP A 29 2.13 5.86 6.81
CA ASP A 29 2.91 6.14 8.02
C ASP A 29 2.30 5.48 9.26
N MET A 30 0.97 5.55 9.42
CA MET A 30 0.26 4.87 10.51
C MET A 30 0.42 3.34 10.48
N MET A 31 0.61 2.76 9.29
CA MET A 31 0.92 1.34 9.10
C MET A 31 2.40 0.98 9.38
N ASN A 32 3.22 1.96 9.79
CA ASN A 32 4.67 1.82 9.96
C ASN A 32 5.37 1.33 8.67
N MET A 33 4.87 1.73 7.50
CA MET A 33 5.55 1.42 6.24
C MET A 33 6.82 2.27 6.09
N PRO A 34 7.95 1.68 5.66
CA PRO A 34 9.15 2.44 5.32
C PRO A 34 8.88 3.45 4.22
N ILE A 35 9.49 4.63 4.28
CA ILE A 35 9.30 5.71 3.29
C ILE A 35 9.56 5.21 1.85
N ASP A 36 10.58 4.38 1.64
CA ASP A 36 10.88 3.76 0.34
C ASP A 36 9.72 2.89 -0.19
N VAL A 37 9.00 2.21 0.70
CA VAL A 37 7.83 1.39 0.37
C VAL A 37 6.62 2.28 0.10
N GLN A 38 6.45 3.36 0.85
CA GLN A 38 5.37 4.33 0.64
C GLN A 38 5.46 4.96 -0.76
N ASP A 39 6.65 5.42 -1.16
CA ASP A 39 6.88 6.08 -2.45
C ASP A 39 6.66 5.11 -3.62
N ARG A 40 7.15 3.86 -3.49
CA ARG A 40 6.91 2.79 -4.46
C ARG A 40 5.44 2.42 -4.58
N LEU A 41 4.75 2.19 -3.46
CA LEU A 41 3.31 1.91 -3.44
C LEU A 41 2.54 3.03 -4.11
N PHE A 42 2.86 4.27 -3.76
CA PHE A 42 2.21 5.43 -4.34
C PHE A 42 2.39 5.48 -5.85
N SER A 43 3.64 5.36 -6.32
CA SER A 43 3.94 5.37 -7.75
C SER A 43 3.28 4.22 -8.51
N GLU A 44 3.26 3.00 -7.95
CA GLU A 44 2.63 1.85 -8.60
C GLU A 44 1.12 1.99 -8.69
N ILE A 45 0.47 2.41 -7.60
CA ILE A 45 -1.00 2.59 -7.58
C ILE A 45 -1.40 3.78 -8.47
N SER A 46 -0.66 4.89 -8.45
CA SER A 46 -0.89 6.03 -9.35
C SER A 46 -0.66 5.70 -10.83
N ALA A 47 0.20 4.73 -11.14
CA ALA A 47 0.40 4.25 -12.51
C ALA A 47 -0.74 3.33 -12.99
N LEU A 48 -1.61 2.84 -12.10
CA LEU A 48 -2.77 2.04 -12.48
C LEU A 48 -3.80 2.92 -13.20
N LYS A 49 -4.14 2.52 -14.44
CA LYS A 49 -5.22 3.14 -15.21
C LYS A 49 -6.60 3.04 -14.52
N TYR A 50 -6.79 2.02 -13.70
CA TYR A 50 -7.97 1.79 -12.86
C TYR A 50 -7.52 1.27 -11.50
N ILE A 51 -7.88 1.99 -10.46
CA ILE A 51 -7.56 1.66 -9.07
C ILE A 51 -8.57 0.61 -8.63
N ASP A 52 -8.13 -0.63 -8.56
CA ASP A 52 -8.95 -1.79 -8.21
C ASP A 52 -8.45 -2.39 -6.90
N LYS A 53 -9.38 -2.74 -5.99
CA LYS A 53 -9.05 -3.27 -4.66
C LYS A 53 -8.16 -4.51 -4.75
N ALA A 54 -8.45 -5.44 -5.65
CA ALA A 54 -7.67 -6.67 -5.77
C ALA A 54 -6.23 -6.40 -6.25
N LYS A 55 -6.02 -5.37 -7.07
CA LYS A 55 -4.68 -4.96 -7.49
C LYS A 55 -3.92 -4.29 -6.36
N VAL A 56 -4.57 -3.41 -5.61
CA VAL A 56 -3.95 -2.73 -4.46
C VAL A 56 -3.61 -3.75 -3.37
N GLU A 57 -4.49 -4.73 -3.10
CA GLU A 57 -4.22 -5.87 -2.21
C GLU A 57 -2.95 -6.61 -2.64
N HIS A 58 -2.85 -6.98 -3.92
CA HIS A 58 -1.70 -7.71 -4.43
C HIS A 58 -0.39 -6.90 -4.33
N ILE A 59 -0.45 -5.58 -4.55
CA ILE A 59 0.71 -4.70 -4.42
C ILE A 59 1.13 -4.62 -2.94
N ILE A 60 0.20 -4.41 -2.01
CA ILE A 60 0.48 -4.38 -0.56
C ILE A 60 1.02 -5.72 -0.09
N GLU A 61 0.44 -6.86 -0.51
CA GLU A 61 0.96 -8.18 -0.17
C GLU A 61 2.38 -8.39 -0.70
N SER A 62 2.67 -7.94 -1.91
CA SER A 62 4.01 -8.04 -2.51
C SER A 62 5.04 -7.22 -1.73
N HIS A 63 4.69 -6.00 -1.30
CA HIS A 63 5.58 -5.16 -0.48
C HIS A 63 5.67 -5.64 0.97
N GLY A 64 4.58 -6.14 1.55
CA GLY A 64 4.55 -6.72 2.89
C GLY A 64 5.42 -7.98 2.99
N GLN A 65 5.35 -8.87 1.99
CA GLN A 65 6.25 -10.03 1.86
C GLN A 65 7.72 -9.60 1.65
N SER A 66 7.95 -8.55 0.85
CA SER A 66 9.31 -8.02 0.63
C SER A 66 9.91 -7.41 1.90
N THR A 67 9.10 -6.71 2.69
CA THR A 67 9.52 -6.12 3.98
C THR A 67 9.81 -7.19 5.02
N ILE A 68 9.06 -8.30 5.03
CA ILE A 68 9.34 -9.47 5.88
C ILE A 68 10.63 -10.17 5.45
N HIS A 69 10.85 -10.32 4.14
CA HIS A 69 12.09 -10.92 3.61
C HIS A 69 13.33 -10.05 3.87
N GLU A 70 13.22 -8.73 3.83
CA GLU A 70 14.33 -7.83 4.19
C GLU A 70 14.62 -7.86 5.69
N ARG A 71 13.60 -7.92 6.55
CA ARG A 71 13.79 -7.99 8.01
C ARG A 71 14.33 -9.34 8.50
N LEU A 72 14.12 -10.43 7.76
CA LEU A 72 14.68 -11.76 8.07
C LEU A 72 16.11 -11.95 7.53
N ASN A 73 16.60 -11.06 6.69
CA ASN A 73 17.97 -11.08 6.15
C ASN A 73 18.97 -10.23 6.97
N TYR A 74 18.55 -9.69 8.12
CA TYR A 74 19.42 -9.04 9.11
C TYR A 74 19.49 -9.88 10.39
#